data_AF-A0A956J4Z1-F1
#
_entry.id   AF-A0A956J4Z1-F1
#
_cell.length_a   1.000
_cell.length_b   1.000
_cell.length_c   1.000
_cell.angle_alpha   90.00
_cell.angle_beta   90.00
_cell.angle_gamma   90.00
#
_symmetry.space_group_name_H-M   'P 1'
#
loop_
_entity.id
_entity.type
_entity.pdbx_description
1 polymer ?
#
loop_
_entity_poly.entity_id
_entity_poly.type
_entity_poly.pdbx_seq_one_letter_code
_entity_poly.pdbx_strand_id
1 'polypeptide(L)'
;MDDSPHSTHLLGLSFDSPASPGLQLHRPKEETEALQVPGWGIGWYPPDEVASVVVKEPEPRDEESFRSLVDSWQRFRSATFVCHLRGTTKRVNQADAQPFSRTYAGRDWLFAHQGTLNQGELRALSLGFRPVFEPVGLSDSERAFCWLLTQIRAQGCRTIGDLDLLEVRRWLRDLNELGSANFLLSDGMDLLAYADVKGFKNPHYARIVPPHEDIELSNHVLDLDIDNPLDSSRTLTVVATRPLSNSGWKQVPKGELIVVRRGVVLFESS
;
A
#
# COMPACT_ATOMS: atom_id res chain seq x y z
N MET A 1 -19.92 8.93 3.25
CA MET A 1 -18.72 8.09 3.42
C MET A 1 -18.40 8.10 4.90
N ASP A 2 -18.07 6.95 5.47
CA ASP A 2 -17.70 6.86 6.89
C ASP A 2 -16.33 7.54 7.09
N ASP A 3 -16.38 8.80 7.55
CA ASP A 3 -15.23 9.66 7.83
C ASP A 3 -14.57 9.34 9.18
N SER A 4 -14.83 8.15 9.74
CA SER A 4 -14.27 7.77 11.03
C SER A 4 -12.74 7.89 11.01
N PRO A 5 -12.14 8.60 11.98
CA PRO A 5 -10.69 8.68 12.16
C PRO A 5 -10.04 7.32 12.48
N HIS A 6 -10.86 6.30 12.68
CA HIS A 6 -10.45 4.93 12.95
C HIS A 6 -10.34 4.08 11.68
N SER A 7 -10.47 4.67 10.48
CA SER A 7 -10.37 3.89 9.24
C SER A 7 -8.91 3.60 8.86
N THR A 8 -8.67 2.40 8.33
CA THR A 8 -7.38 2.06 7.71
C THR A 8 -7.23 2.78 6.37
N HIS A 9 -6.03 3.25 6.04
CA HIS A 9 -5.70 3.90 4.78
C HIS A 9 -4.49 3.25 4.10
N LEU A 10 -4.54 3.16 2.78
CA LEU A 10 -3.41 2.76 1.95
C LEU A 10 -2.92 3.98 1.17
N LEU A 11 -1.61 4.09 1.04
CA LEU A 11 -0.94 5.06 0.19
C LEU A 11 0.16 4.34 -0.58
N GLY A 12 0.13 4.41 -1.90
CA GLY A 12 1.15 3.90 -2.80
C GLY A 12 1.69 5.03 -3.65
N LEU A 13 3.01 5.14 -3.75
CA LEU A 13 3.67 6.17 -4.56
C LEU A 13 4.50 5.49 -5.64
N SER A 14 4.43 6.00 -6.88
CA SER A 14 5.33 5.63 -7.96
C SER A 14 5.87 6.88 -8.62
N PHE A 15 7.16 7.15 -8.47
CA PHE A 15 7.88 8.29 -9.03
C PHE A 15 8.63 7.88 -10.31
N ASP A 16 8.77 8.79 -11.28
CA ASP A 16 9.51 8.55 -12.52
C ASP A 16 11.00 8.22 -12.31
N SER A 17 11.55 8.68 -11.20
CA SER A 17 12.92 8.48 -10.73
C SER A 17 12.94 8.49 -9.21
N PRO A 18 14.01 7.97 -8.57
CA PRO A 18 14.06 7.93 -7.11
C PRO A 18 13.90 9.32 -6.49
N ALA A 19 12.95 9.43 -5.56
CA ALA A 19 12.59 10.64 -4.84
C ALA A 19 12.51 10.37 -3.33
N SER A 20 12.54 11.44 -2.53
CA SER A 20 12.42 11.41 -1.08
C SER A 20 11.26 12.35 -0.68
N PRO A 21 10.00 11.95 -0.92
CA PRO A 21 8.85 12.75 -0.51
C PRO A 21 8.86 12.95 1.00
N GLY A 22 8.22 14.01 1.49
CA GLY A 22 7.88 14.21 2.91
C GLY A 22 6.50 13.65 3.22
N LEU A 23 6.29 13.08 4.43
CA LEU A 23 5.01 12.51 4.84
C LEU A 23 4.76 12.86 6.29
N GLN A 24 3.69 13.57 6.58
CA GLN A 24 3.33 13.94 7.94
C GLN A 24 1.96 13.36 8.27
N LEU A 25 1.84 12.60 9.37
CA LEU A 25 0.54 12.10 9.84
C LEU A 25 -0.14 13.13 10.74
N HIS A 26 -1.47 13.20 10.63
CA HIS A 26 -2.32 14.05 11.44
C HIS A 26 -2.97 13.24 12.56
N ARG A 27 -3.23 13.91 13.70
CA ARG A 27 -4.14 13.38 14.71
C ARG A 27 -5.60 13.59 14.28
N PRO A 28 -6.48 12.61 14.54
CA PRO A 28 -7.92 12.85 14.53
C PRO A 28 -8.31 14.05 15.39
N LYS A 29 -9.15 14.95 14.87
CA LYS A 29 -9.54 16.21 15.52
C LYS A 29 -10.67 16.10 16.56
N GLU A 30 -11.24 14.92 16.84
CA GLU A 30 -12.39 14.79 17.75
C GLU A 30 -12.00 14.49 19.21
N GLU A 31 -12.45 15.34 20.14
CA GLU A 31 -11.99 15.48 21.53
C GLU A 31 -12.55 14.46 22.55
N THR A 32 -13.09 13.32 22.13
CA THR A 32 -13.69 12.36 23.07
C THR A 32 -13.04 10.98 23.00
N GLU A 33 -12.37 10.65 24.11
CA GLU A 33 -11.71 9.38 24.47
C GLU A 33 -10.33 9.13 23.83
N ALA A 34 -9.29 9.25 24.66
CA ALA A 34 -7.90 8.76 24.49
C ALA A 34 -7.54 8.21 23.09
N LEU A 35 -7.43 9.11 22.10
CA LEU A 35 -7.11 8.74 20.73
C LEU A 35 -5.64 8.34 20.62
N GLN A 36 -5.42 7.02 20.57
CA GLN A 36 -4.15 6.41 20.23
C GLN A 36 -3.76 6.81 18.80
N VAL A 37 -2.53 7.26 18.60
CA VAL A 37 -1.98 7.55 17.26
C VAL A 37 -2.12 6.27 16.41
N PRO A 38 -2.61 6.34 15.16
CA PRO A 38 -2.78 5.16 14.33
C PRO A 38 -1.45 4.46 14.12
N GLY A 39 -1.44 3.13 14.26
CA GLY A 39 -0.27 2.34 13.90
C GLY A 39 0.04 2.52 12.42
N TRP A 40 1.30 2.54 12.04
CA TRP A 40 1.70 2.82 10.66
C TRP A 40 2.83 1.90 10.22
N GLY A 41 2.98 1.76 8.91
CA GLY A 41 4.17 1.17 8.33
C GLY A 41 4.37 1.62 6.90
N ILE A 42 5.64 1.68 6.52
CA ILE A 42 6.12 2.18 5.24
C ILE A 42 7.17 1.21 4.72
N GLY A 43 7.00 0.78 3.49
CA GLY A 43 7.97 -0.02 2.76
C GLY A 43 8.40 0.70 1.48
N TRP A 44 9.68 0.63 1.17
CA TRP A 44 10.26 1.22 -0.05
C TRP A 44 11.47 0.41 -0.52
N TYR A 45 11.94 0.72 -1.72
CA TYR A 45 13.10 0.07 -2.34
C TYR A 45 14.20 1.12 -2.55
N PRO A 46 15.36 1.02 -1.88
CA PRO A 46 16.47 1.92 -2.14
C PRO A 46 16.85 1.98 -3.62
N PRO A 47 17.51 3.04 -4.10
CA PRO A 47 17.84 3.19 -5.50
C PRO A 47 18.73 2.03 -5.95
N ASP A 48 18.42 1.47 -7.12
CA ASP A 48 19.15 0.35 -7.73
C ASP A 48 19.15 -0.96 -6.91
N GLU A 49 18.25 -1.08 -5.93
CA GLU A 49 18.05 -2.28 -5.14
C GLU A 49 16.69 -2.95 -5.41
N VAL A 50 16.65 -4.28 -5.27
CA VAL A 50 15.41 -5.08 -5.30
C VAL A 50 15.03 -5.62 -3.92
N ALA A 51 15.85 -5.32 -2.91
CA ALA A 51 15.54 -5.52 -1.51
C ALA A 51 14.69 -4.36 -1.02
N SER A 52 13.70 -4.67 -0.20
CA SER A 52 12.85 -3.67 0.43
C SER A 52 13.39 -3.33 1.80
N VAL A 53 13.18 -2.09 2.23
CA VAL A 53 13.25 -1.72 3.64
C VAL A 53 11.83 -1.48 4.11
N VAL A 54 11.49 -2.02 5.29
CA VAL A 54 10.18 -1.83 5.90
C VAL A 54 10.34 -1.37 7.34
N VAL A 55 9.71 -0.24 7.66
CA VAL A 55 9.66 0.31 9.01
C VAL A 55 8.20 0.38 9.44
N LYS A 56 7.92 -0.07 10.67
CA LYS A 56 6.57 -0.16 11.20
C LYS A 56 6.56 0.19 12.68
N GLU A 57 5.57 0.96 13.08
CA GLU A 57 5.23 1.20 14.47
C GLU A 57 3.74 0.91 14.65
N PRO A 58 3.38 -0.32 15.10
CA PRO A 58 1.99 -0.70 15.27
C PRO A 58 1.33 -0.01 16.48
N GLU A 59 2.11 0.54 17.42
CA GLU A 59 1.62 1.08 18.68
C GLU A 59 2.37 2.38 19.07
N PRO A 60 2.28 3.43 18.23
CA PRO A 60 3.01 4.67 18.47
C PRO A 60 2.55 5.34 19.77
N ARG A 61 3.54 5.82 20.54
CA ARG A 61 3.30 6.45 21.85
C ARG A 61 2.76 7.87 21.71
N ASP A 62 3.25 8.60 20.71
CA ASP A 62 2.94 9.99 20.41
C ASP A 62 3.14 10.29 18.91
N GLU A 63 2.73 11.48 18.48
CA GLU A 63 2.93 11.96 17.10
C GLU A 63 4.42 12.15 16.77
N GLU A 64 5.22 12.50 17.76
CA GLU A 64 6.64 12.80 17.62
C GLU A 64 7.43 11.56 17.20
N SER A 65 6.97 10.36 17.59
CA SER A 65 7.53 9.08 17.15
C SER A 65 7.44 8.88 15.63
N PHE A 66 6.35 9.33 14.99
CA PHE A 66 6.23 9.30 13.52
C PHE A 66 7.04 10.43 12.89
N ARG A 67 6.89 11.66 13.39
CA ARG A 67 7.58 12.85 12.84
C ARG A 67 9.10 12.73 12.93
N SER A 68 9.66 12.27 14.05
CA SER A 68 11.11 12.06 14.19
C SER A 68 11.68 11.03 13.23
N LEU A 69 10.92 9.98 12.90
CA LEU A 69 11.30 8.98 11.89
C LEU A 69 11.26 9.57 10.48
N VAL A 70 10.26 10.39 10.19
CA VAL A 70 10.13 11.11 8.90
C VAL A 70 11.14 12.24 8.77
N ASP A 71 11.43 13.02 9.80
CA ASP A 71 12.41 14.12 9.75
C ASP A 71 13.83 13.59 9.48
N SER A 72 14.07 12.30 9.74
CA SER A 72 15.31 11.61 9.37
C SER A 72 15.35 11.11 7.90
N TRP A 73 14.36 11.44 7.07
CA TRP A 73 14.09 10.88 5.73
C TRP A 73 15.08 11.19 4.61
N GLN A 74 16.13 11.99 4.82
CA GLN A 74 17.07 12.32 3.74
C GLN A 74 17.82 11.10 3.14
N ARG A 75 17.72 9.91 3.76
CA ARG A 75 18.30 8.65 3.25
C ARG A 75 17.32 7.71 2.55
N PHE A 76 16.04 8.07 2.44
CA PHE A 76 14.94 7.19 2.03
C PHE A 76 14.50 7.48 0.59
N ARG A 77 15.44 7.41 -0.35
CA ARG A 77 15.18 7.70 -1.75
C ARG A 77 14.62 6.45 -2.44
N SER A 78 13.46 6.54 -3.07
CA SER A 78 12.88 5.41 -3.82
C SER A 78 12.01 5.87 -4.98
N ALA A 79 11.85 5.01 -5.98
CA ALA A 79 10.83 5.20 -7.00
C ALA A 79 9.46 4.66 -6.56
N THR A 80 9.41 3.80 -5.55
CA THR A 80 8.16 3.11 -5.15
C THR A 80 8.04 3.02 -3.63
N PHE A 81 6.91 3.49 -3.11
CA PHE A 81 6.56 3.39 -1.69
C PHE A 81 5.21 2.67 -1.53
N VAL A 82 5.11 1.82 -0.52
CA VAL A 82 3.85 1.20 -0.07
C VAL A 82 3.68 1.52 1.41
N CYS A 83 2.63 2.26 1.73
CA CYS A 83 2.32 2.74 3.07
C CYS A 83 0.97 2.20 3.52
N HIS A 84 0.89 1.87 4.80
CA HIS A 84 -0.34 1.44 5.45
C HIS A 84 -0.50 2.18 6.78
N LEU A 85 -1.61 2.90 6.90
CA LEU A 85 -2.00 3.60 8.12
C LEU A 85 -3.16 2.84 8.72
N ARG A 86 -2.92 2.23 9.88
CA ARG A 86 -3.85 1.33 10.54
C ARG A 86 -4.88 2.11 11.34
N GLY A 87 -6.15 1.75 11.15
CA GLY A 87 -7.24 2.12 12.04
C GLY A 87 -7.18 1.45 13.42
N THR A 88 -8.29 1.50 14.16
CA THR A 88 -8.41 0.84 15.47
C THR A 88 -8.69 -0.66 15.32
N THR A 89 -7.62 -1.46 15.23
CA THR A 89 -7.73 -2.93 15.25
C THR A 89 -7.44 -3.49 16.64
N LYS A 90 -8.14 -4.55 17.04
CA LYS A 90 -7.98 -5.19 18.37
C LYS A 90 -6.62 -5.87 18.60
N ARG A 91 -5.88 -6.20 17.53
CA ARG A 91 -4.58 -6.89 17.64
C ARG A 91 -3.47 -5.94 17.18
N VAL A 92 -2.56 -5.66 18.09
CA VAL A 92 -1.46 -4.72 17.87
C VAL A 92 -0.14 -5.45 18.11
N ASN A 93 0.54 -5.83 17.02
CA ASN A 93 1.88 -6.41 17.10
C ASN A 93 2.62 -6.21 15.77
N GLN A 94 3.94 -6.42 15.80
CA GLN A 94 4.81 -6.26 14.64
C GLN A 94 4.53 -7.27 13.51
N ALA A 95 4.12 -8.50 13.85
CA ALA A 95 3.86 -9.55 12.86
C ALA A 95 2.62 -9.27 12.01
N ASP A 96 1.62 -8.55 12.53
CA ASP A 96 0.41 -8.16 11.78
C ASP A 96 0.46 -6.72 11.24
N ALA A 97 1.51 -5.97 11.57
CA ALA A 97 1.71 -4.61 11.07
C ALA A 97 2.04 -4.64 9.58
N GLN A 98 1.46 -3.72 8.82
CA GLN A 98 1.58 -3.65 7.36
C GLN A 98 2.45 -2.46 6.93
N PRO A 99 3.08 -2.48 5.74
CA PRO A 99 3.00 -3.54 4.71
C PRO A 99 3.76 -4.82 5.10
N PHE A 100 3.35 -5.96 4.56
CA PHE A 100 4.12 -7.21 4.66
C PHE A 100 5.25 -7.21 3.62
N SER A 101 6.38 -7.84 3.95
CA SER A 101 7.49 -8.08 3.01
C SER A 101 7.83 -9.56 2.98
N ARG A 102 8.02 -10.12 1.78
CA ARG A 102 8.48 -11.49 1.56
C ARG A 102 9.35 -11.59 0.31
N THR A 103 10.41 -12.37 0.41
CA THR A 103 11.33 -12.58 -0.71
C THR A 103 10.84 -13.70 -1.62
N TYR A 104 10.79 -13.45 -2.92
CA TYR A 104 10.59 -14.45 -3.95
C TYR A 104 11.27 -14.03 -5.25
N ALA A 105 11.78 -14.99 -6.02
CA ALA A 105 12.48 -14.75 -7.29
C ALA A 105 13.68 -13.78 -7.19
N GLY A 106 14.32 -13.69 -6.02
CA GLY A 106 15.50 -12.84 -5.78
C GLY A 106 15.16 -11.37 -5.56
N ARG A 107 13.93 -11.04 -5.15
CA ARG A 107 13.47 -9.70 -4.80
C ARG A 107 12.47 -9.74 -3.66
N ASP A 108 12.30 -8.61 -2.99
CA ASP A 108 11.25 -8.46 -1.99
C ASP A 108 9.96 -7.98 -2.62
N TRP A 109 8.87 -8.59 -2.18
CA TRP A 109 7.51 -8.21 -2.52
C TRP A 109 6.88 -7.51 -1.33
N LEU A 110 6.31 -6.33 -1.56
CA LEU A 110 5.54 -5.59 -0.56
C LEU A 110 4.05 -5.77 -0.79
N PHE A 111 3.28 -5.96 0.28
CA PHE A 111 1.84 -6.09 0.22
C PHE A 111 1.14 -5.34 1.35
N ALA A 112 0.09 -4.60 1.01
CA ALA A 112 -0.80 -3.97 1.97
C ALA A 112 -2.27 -4.20 1.59
N HIS A 113 -3.12 -4.34 2.59
CA HIS A 113 -4.53 -4.66 2.49
C HIS A 113 -5.35 -3.75 3.40
N GLN A 114 -6.39 -3.14 2.85
CA GLN A 114 -7.44 -2.44 3.59
C GLN A 114 -8.75 -3.17 3.39
N GLY A 115 -9.24 -3.79 4.46
CA GLY A 115 -10.45 -4.58 4.43
C GLY A 115 -10.45 -5.64 5.52
N THR A 116 -11.33 -6.60 5.39
CA THR A 116 -11.40 -7.78 6.27
C THR A 116 -11.89 -8.95 5.46
N LEU A 117 -11.12 -10.03 5.48
CA LEU A 117 -11.45 -11.29 4.81
C LEU A 117 -11.88 -12.33 5.86
N ASN A 118 -12.81 -13.20 5.48
CA ASN A 118 -13.24 -14.30 6.31
C ASN A 118 -12.08 -15.30 6.52
N GLN A 119 -11.55 -15.36 7.75
CA GLN A 119 -10.41 -16.24 8.06
C GLN A 119 -10.69 -17.73 7.87
N GLY A 120 -11.93 -18.19 8.05
CA GLY A 120 -12.30 -19.58 7.87
C GLY A 120 -12.21 -20.00 6.40
N GLU A 121 -12.80 -19.19 5.52
CA GLU A 121 -12.77 -19.42 4.07
C GLU A 121 -11.36 -19.21 3.51
N LEU A 122 -10.65 -18.18 3.98
CA LEU A 122 -9.26 -17.92 3.60
C LEU A 122 -8.32 -19.08 4.01
N ARG A 123 -8.61 -19.76 5.13
CA ARG A 123 -7.85 -20.95 5.54
C ARG A 123 -8.07 -22.14 4.61
N ALA A 124 -9.21 -22.22 3.93
CA ALA A 124 -9.51 -23.26 2.94
C ALA A 124 -8.74 -23.05 1.62
N LEU A 125 -8.29 -21.82 1.33
CA LEU A 125 -7.37 -21.58 0.22
C LEU A 125 -6.01 -22.23 0.50
N SER A 126 -5.68 -23.23 -0.34
CA SER A 126 -4.46 -24.01 -0.23
C SER A 126 -3.22 -23.18 -0.50
N LEU A 127 -2.23 -23.30 0.39
CA LEU A 127 -0.87 -22.78 0.18
C LEU A 127 0.07 -23.84 -0.46
N GLY A 128 -0.50 -24.96 -0.92
CA GLY A 128 0.22 -26.10 -1.48
C GLY A 128 0.66 -27.13 -0.43
N PHE A 129 1.12 -28.29 -0.90
CA PHE A 129 1.76 -29.30 -0.07
C PHE A 129 3.19 -28.84 0.27
N ARG A 130 3.48 -28.61 1.56
CA ARG A 130 4.71 -27.95 2.07
C ARG A 130 4.83 -26.51 1.56
N PRO A 131 4.05 -25.58 2.13
CA PRO A 131 4.00 -24.19 1.68
C PRO A 131 5.38 -23.54 1.76
N VAL A 132 5.75 -22.78 0.73
CA VAL A 132 6.97 -21.95 0.73
C VAL A 132 6.72 -20.62 1.44
N PHE A 133 5.50 -20.11 1.37
CA PHE A 133 5.09 -18.87 2.00
C PHE A 133 4.08 -19.19 3.11
N GLU A 134 4.49 -18.99 4.36
CA GLU A 134 3.66 -19.22 5.55
C GLU A 134 3.55 -17.95 6.37
N PRO A 135 2.33 -17.56 6.83
CA PRO A 135 2.15 -16.37 7.64
C PRO A 135 2.90 -16.49 8.97
N VAL A 136 3.54 -15.39 9.41
CA VAL A 136 4.17 -15.29 10.73
C VAL A 136 3.14 -14.93 11.79
N GLY A 137 2.25 -14.00 11.46
CA GLY A 137 1.15 -13.52 12.27
C GLY A 137 -0.13 -14.34 12.10
N LEU A 138 -1.25 -13.74 12.52
CA LEU A 138 -2.59 -14.35 12.39
C LEU A 138 -3.53 -13.46 11.57
N SER A 139 -3.02 -12.38 10.98
CA SER A 139 -3.80 -11.52 10.11
C SER A 139 -4.27 -12.29 8.88
N ASP A 140 -5.52 -12.00 8.49
CA ASP A 140 -6.08 -12.40 7.20
C ASP A 140 -5.23 -11.86 6.03
N SER A 141 -4.73 -10.64 6.19
CA SER A 141 -3.97 -9.89 5.20
C SER A 141 -2.65 -10.59 4.86
N GLU A 142 -1.89 -11.07 5.85
CA GLU A 142 -0.65 -11.81 5.60
C GLU A 142 -0.92 -13.18 4.98
N ARG A 143 -1.98 -13.86 5.42
CA ARG A 143 -2.39 -15.15 4.83
C ARG A 143 -2.78 -14.99 3.37
N ALA A 144 -3.52 -13.93 3.03
CA ALA A 144 -3.85 -13.58 1.65
C ALA A 144 -2.59 -13.31 0.81
N PHE A 145 -1.62 -12.58 1.38
CA PHE A 145 -0.34 -12.34 0.71
C PHE A 145 0.43 -13.64 0.43
N CYS A 146 0.51 -14.55 1.40
CA CYS A 146 1.15 -15.86 1.23
C CYS A 146 0.47 -16.68 0.12
N TRP A 147 -0.86 -16.64 0.06
CA TRP A 147 -1.62 -17.32 -0.99
C TRP A 147 -1.34 -16.70 -2.36
N LEU A 148 -1.33 -15.36 -2.47
CA LEU A 148 -1.05 -14.67 -3.72
C LEU A 148 0.35 -14.97 -4.26
N LEU A 149 1.38 -14.94 -3.40
CA LEU A 149 2.74 -15.34 -3.79
C LEU A 149 2.83 -16.82 -4.19
N THR A 150 1.99 -17.68 -3.62
CA THR A 150 1.89 -19.08 -4.04
C THR A 150 1.37 -19.18 -5.48
N GLN A 151 0.36 -18.37 -5.86
CA GLN A 151 -0.15 -18.32 -7.23
C GLN A 151 0.90 -17.78 -8.22
N ILE A 152 1.53 -16.65 -7.88
CA ILE A 152 2.61 -16.04 -8.66
C ILE A 152 3.74 -17.06 -8.91
N ARG A 153 4.16 -17.76 -7.85
CA ARG A 153 5.19 -18.80 -7.94
C ARG A 153 4.76 -19.99 -8.79
N ALA A 154 3.49 -20.40 -8.71
CA ALA A 154 2.96 -21.51 -9.49
C ALA A 154 2.97 -21.22 -11.00
N GLN A 155 2.79 -19.95 -11.39
CA GLN A 155 2.95 -19.51 -12.77
C GLN A 155 4.41 -19.30 -13.21
N GLY A 156 5.37 -19.33 -12.27
CA GLY A 156 6.79 -19.09 -12.55
C GLY A 156 7.12 -17.62 -12.86
N CYS A 157 6.16 -16.71 -12.69
CA CYS A 157 6.33 -15.27 -12.88
C CYS A 157 7.25 -14.71 -11.81
N ARG A 158 8.21 -13.86 -12.17
CA ARG A 158 9.26 -13.37 -11.25
C ARG A 158 9.06 -11.92 -10.84
N THR A 159 8.22 -11.21 -11.58
CA THR A 159 7.90 -9.79 -11.46
C THR A 159 6.43 -9.58 -11.81
N ILE A 160 5.85 -8.43 -11.44
CA ILE A 160 4.48 -8.06 -11.83
C ILE A 160 4.38 -7.96 -13.36
N GLY A 161 5.42 -7.46 -14.02
CA GLY A 161 5.49 -7.40 -15.49
C GLY A 161 5.49 -8.76 -16.21
N ASP A 162 5.74 -9.87 -15.50
CA ASP A 162 5.65 -11.23 -16.06
C ASP A 162 4.23 -11.83 -15.94
N LEU A 163 3.34 -11.19 -15.16
CA LEU A 163 2.02 -11.74 -14.85
C LEU A 163 1.02 -11.47 -15.97
N ASP A 164 0.12 -12.44 -16.20
CA ASP A 164 -1.15 -12.15 -16.86
C ASP A 164 -2.05 -11.38 -15.88
N LEU A 165 -2.17 -10.07 -16.11
CA LEU A 165 -2.89 -9.16 -15.21
C LEU A 165 -4.39 -9.45 -15.14
N LEU A 166 -4.98 -10.10 -16.14
CA LEU A 166 -6.39 -10.54 -16.08
C LEU A 166 -6.56 -11.74 -15.15
N GLU A 167 -5.59 -12.65 -15.13
CA GLU A 167 -5.57 -13.77 -14.20
C GLU A 167 -5.25 -13.33 -12.77
N VAL A 168 -4.34 -12.37 -12.59
CA VAL A 168 -4.12 -11.71 -11.28
C VAL A 168 -5.41 -11.08 -10.78
N ARG A 169 -6.14 -10.36 -11.63
CA ARG A 169 -7.44 -9.79 -11.26
C ARG A 169 -8.41 -10.88 -10.80
N ARG A 170 -8.43 -12.04 -11.47
CA ARG A 170 -9.26 -13.18 -11.05
C ARG A 170 -8.88 -13.64 -9.64
N TRP A 171 -7.59 -13.81 -9.34
CA TRP A 171 -7.13 -14.18 -7.99
C TRP A 171 -7.50 -13.16 -6.92
N LEU A 172 -7.36 -11.87 -7.23
CA LEU A 172 -7.74 -10.80 -6.30
C LEU A 172 -9.26 -10.75 -6.08
N ARG A 173 -10.06 -11.08 -7.11
CA ARG A 173 -11.50 -11.27 -6.97
C ARG A 173 -11.85 -12.50 -6.13
N ASP A 174 -11.16 -13.62 -6.30
CA ASP A 174 -11.34 -14.81 -5.46
C ASP A 174 -11.12 -14.46 -3.97
N LEU A 175 -10.08 -13.66 -3.66
CA LEU A 175 -9.87 -13.14 -2.30
C LEU A 175 -10.99 -12.17 -1.88
N ASN A 176 -11.43 -11.29 -2.78
CA ASN A 176 -12.46 -10.31 -2.49
C ASN A 176 -13.84 -10.93 -2.25
N GLU A 177 -14.14 -12.11 -2.79
CA GLU A 177 -15.37 -12.84 -2.47
C GLU A 177 -15.47 -13.16 -0.97
N LEU A 178 -14.33 -13.31 -0.29
CA LEU A 178 -14.23 -13.64 1.13
C LEU A 178 -14.49 -12.44 2.06
N GLY A 179 -14.67 -11.22 1.54
CA GLY A 179 -14.81 -10.04 2.39
C GLY A 179 -14.74 -8.70 1.67
N SER A 180 -14.18 -7.69 2.35
CA SER A 180 -13.82 -6.42 1.72
C SER A 180 -12.33 -6.38 1.44
N ALA A 181 -11.93 -5.87 0.28
CA ALA A 181 -10.56 -6.01 -0.18
C ALA A 181 -10.09 -4.88 -1.11
N ASN A 182 -9.27 -3.98 -0.58
CA ASN A 182 -8.38 -3.14 -1.39
C ASN A 182 -6.93 -3.57 -1.15
N PHE A 183 -6.16 -3.72 -2.23
CA PHE A 183 -4.79 -4.21 -2.12
C PHE A 183 -3.81 -3.27 -2.82
N LEU A 184 -2.63 -3.12 -2.21
CA LEU A 184 -1.41 -2.67 -2.87
C LEU A 184 -0.42 -3.83 -2.89
N LEU A 185 0.18 -4.10 -4.05
CA LEU A 185 1.24 -5.08 -4.23
C LEU A 185 2.39 -4.42 -5.01
N SER A 186 3.63 -4.65 -4.59
CA SER A 186 4.79 -4.21 -5.34
C SER A 186 5.89 -5.26 -5.33
N ASP A 187 6.64 -5.32 -6.43
CA ASP A 187 7.86 -6.12 -6.59
C ASP A 187 9.13 -5.25 -6.67
N GLY A 188 9.00 -3.96 -6.34
CA GLY A 188 10.03 -2.93 -6.44
C GLY A 188 10.09 -2.19 -7.77
N MET A 189 9.50 -2.72 -8.83
CA MET A 189 9.44 -2.06 -10.14
C MET A 189 8.04 -1.55 -10.45
N ASP A 190 7.03 -2.38 -10.18
CA ASP A 190 5.62 -2.06 -10.38
C ASP A 190 4.91 -1.86 -9.05
N LEU A 191 3.90 -1.00 -9.07
CA LEU A 191 2.89 -0.87 -8.03
C LEU A 191 1.54 -1.26 -8.62
N LEU A 192 0.97 -2.36 -8.13
CA LEU A 192 -0.37 -2.80 -8.46
C LEU A 192 -1.33 -2.31 -7.38
N ALA A 193 -2.46 -1.73 -7.79
CA ALA A 193 -3.55 -1.35 -6.90
C ALA A 193 -4.86 -1.99 -7.36
N TYR A 194 -5.54 -2.69 -6.44
CA TYR A 194 -6.83 -3.35 -6.69
C TYR A 194 -7.93 -2.74 -5.82
N ALA A 195 -9.12 -2.62 -6.40
CA ALA A 195 -10.27 -2.02 -5.78
C ALA A 195 -11.39 -3.02 -5.50
N ASP A 196 -11.97 -2.92 -4.32
CA ASP A 196 -13.05 -3.78 -3.86
C ASP A 196 -14.25 -3.79 -4.83
N VAL A 197 -14.78 -4.98 -5.09
CA VAL A 197 -15.89 -5.22 -6.03
C VAL A 197 -17.22 -4.65 -5.55
N LYS A 198 -17.40 -4.52 -4.23
CA LYS A 198 -18.60 -3.93 -3.63
C LYS A 198 -18.47 -2.41 -3.44
N GLY A 199 -17.27 -1.86 -3.65
CA GLY A 199 -16.99 -0.43 -3.50
C GLY A 199 -16.58 -0.03 -2.09
N PHE A 200 -16.11 -0.97 -1.26
CA PHE A 200 -15.62 -0.66 0.09
C PHE A 200 -14.37 0.22 0.03
N LYS A 201 -14.52 1.54 0.21
CA LYS A 201 -13.40 2.51 0.34
C LYS A 201 -12.35 2.39 -0.78
N ASN A 202 -12.80 2.15 -2.02
CA ASN A 202 -11.92 1.88 -3.16
C ASN A 202 -10.84 2.96 -3.35
N PRO A 203 -9.60 2.54 -3.70
CA PRO A 203 -8.51 3.47 -3.94
C PRO A 203 -8.80 4.38 -5.13
N HIS A 204 -8.23 5.57 -5.04
CA HIS A 204 -8.15 6.55 -6.10
C HIS A 204 -6.70 6.71 -6.50
N TYR A 205 -6.46 7.19 -7.71
CA TYR A 205 -5.12 7.52 -8.17
C TYR A 205 -5.12 8.86 -8.89
N ALA A 206 -4.01 9.59 -8.79
CA ALA A 206 -3.77 10.84 -9.50
C ALA A 206 -2.34 10.81 -10.05
N ARG A 207 -2.20 11.22 -11.31
CA ARG A 207 -0.89 11.44 -11.92
C ARG A 207 -0.55 12.92 -11.85
N ILE A 208 0.56 13.24 -11.23
CA ILE A 208 1.06 14.59 -11.01
C ILE A 208 2.24 14.78 -11.96
N VAL A 209 2.18 15.81 -12.81
CA VAL A 209 3.18 16.14 -13.82
C VAL A 209 3.60 17.60 -13.67
N PRO A 210 4.78 18.02 -14.16
CA PRO A 210 5.17 19.42 -14.12
C PRO A 210 4.45 20.25 -15.20
N PRO A 211 4.33 21.57 -14.99
CA PRO A 211 4.58 22.26 -13.73
C PRO A 211 3.58 21.78 -12.68
N HIS A 212 4.06 21.54 -11.46
CA HIS A 212 3.17 21.28 -10.34
C HIS A 212 2.43 22.59 -10.12
N GLU A 213 1.12 22.63 -10.39
CA GLU A 213 0.28 23.67 -9.79
C GLU A 213 0.50 23.60 -8.26
N ASP A 214 0.25 24.67 -7.49
CA ASP A 214 0.34 24.65 -6.02
C ASP A 214 -0.66 23.61 -5.46
N ILE A 215 -0.26 22.34 -5.49
CA ILE A 215 -1.08 21.18 -5.15
C ILE A 215 -0.66 20.78 -3.75
N GLU A 216 -1.43 21.25 -2.77
CA GLU A 216 -1.38 20.72 -1.41
C GLU A 216 -1.95 19.29 -1.44
N LEU A 217 -1.08 18.28 -1.29
CA LEU A 217 -1.49 16.87 -1.17
C LEU A 217 -1.73 16.55 0.31
N SER A 218 -2.87 16.97 0.83
CA SER A 218 -3.24 16.79 2.22
C SER A 218 -4.65 16.24 2.38
N ASN A 219 -4.85 15.44 3.41
CA ASN A 219 -6.17 15.18 3.96
C ASN A 219 -6.09 15.12 5.51
N HIS A 220 -7.21 14.84 6.17
CA HIS A 220 -7.29 14.74 7.64
C HIS A 220 -6.42 13.63 8.28
N VAL A 221 -5.72 12.82 7.47
CA VAL A 221 -4.86 11.73 7.93
C VAL A 221 -3.40 12.03 7.68
N LEU A 222 -3.06 12.63 6.53
CA LEU A 222 -1.67 12.86 6.16
C LEU A 222 -1.49 14.07 5.24
N ASP A 223 -0.30 14.68 5.33
CA ASP A 223 0.29 15.56 4.32
C ASP A 223 1.37 14.78 3.56
N LEU A 224 1.39 14.94 2.24
CA LEU A 224 2.41 14.43 1.34
C LEU A 224 3.12 15.62 0.68
N ASP A 225 4.38 15.82 1.02
CA ASP A 225 5.24 16.81 0.39
C ASP A 225 6.05 16.13 -0.72
N ILE A 226 6.02 16.71 -1.92
CA ILE A 226 6.74 16.21 -3.09
C ILE A 226 7.72 17.25 -3.65
N ASP A 227 7.83 18.42 -3.01
CA ASP A 227 8.68 19.53 -3.46
C ASP A 227 10.03 19.51 -2.75
N ASN A 228 10.74 18.40 -2.88
CA ASN A 228 12.09 18.27 -2.35
C ASN A 228 13.11 18.83 -3.36
N PRO A 229 13.88 19.89 -3.04
CA PRO A 229 14.83 20.50 -3.98
C PRO A 229 15.96 19.58 -4.45
N LEU A 230 16.22 18.49 -3.72
CA LEU A 230 17.23 17.49 -4.08
C LEU A 230 16.72 16.45 -5.06
N ASP A 231 15.40 16.37 -5.26
CA ASP A 231 14.79 15.41 -6.14
C ASP A 231 14.83 15.87 -7.60
N SER A 232 15.18 14.91 -8.46
CA SER A 232 15.14 15.07 -9.92
C SER A 232 13.83 14.56 -10.51
N SER A 233 12.97 13.96 -9.68
CA SER A 233 11.67 13.44 -10.10
C SER A 233 10.76 14.59 -10.51
N ARG A 234 10.05 14.37 -11.61
CA ARG A 234 9.17 15.37 -12.22
C ARG A 234 7.74 14.87 -12.32
N THR A 235 7.54 13.57 -12.41
CA THR A 235 6.22 12.95 -12.50
C THR A 235 6.06 11.88 -11.45
N LEU A 236 4.89 11.84 -10.81
CA LEU A 236 4.51 10.70 -9.98
C LEU A 236 3.06 10.30 -10.20
N THR A 237 2.74 9.06 -9.86
CA THR A 237 1.37 8.62 -9.65
C THR A 237 1.19 8.26 -8.18
N VAL A 238 0.23 8.91 -7.54
CA VAL A 238 -0.21 8.60 -6.18
C VAL A 238 -1.41 7.67 -6.26
N VAL A 239 -1.43 6.62 -5.45
CA VAL A 239 -2.61 5.80 -5.18
C VAL A 239 -2.98 5.96 -3.71
N ALA A 240 -4.21 6.34 -3.40
CA ALA A 240 -4.65 6.52 -2.01
C ALA A 240 -6.11 6.11 -1.83
N THR A 241 -6.44 5.53 -0.67
CA THR A 241 -7.84 5.17 -0.34
C THR A 241 -8.73 6.39 -0.15
N ARG A 242 -8.13 7.57 0.07
CA ARG A 242 -8.81 8.87 0.00
C ARG A 242 -7.95 9.84 -0.83
N PRO A 243 -8.54 10.59 -1.76
CA PRO A 243 -7.86 11.67 -2.45
C PRO A 243 -7.14 12.62 -1.48
N LEU A 244 -5.97 13.11 -1.89
CA LEU A 244 -5.19 14.11 -1.14
C LEU A 244 -5.40 15.54 -1.67
N SER A 245 -6.30 15.73 -2.63
CA SER A 245 -6.65 17.05 -3.15
C SER A 245 -8.06 17.02 -3.74
N ASN A 246 -8.61 18.20 -4.03
CA ASN A 246 -10.01 18.36 -4.48
C ASN A 246 -10.25 17.92 -5.94
N SER A 247 -9.19 17.78 -6.76
CA SER A 247 -9.30 17.52 -8.19
C SER A 247 -8.15 16.63 -8.70
N GLY A 248 -8.29 16.08 -9.91
CA GLY A 248 -7.23 15.28 -10.56
C GLY A 248 -7.19 13.80 -10.18
N TRP A 249 -8.07 13.34 -9.29
CA TRP A 249 -8.15 11.94 -8.85
C TRP A 249 -9.17 11.14 -9.65
N LYS A 250 -8.80 9.92 -10.02
CA LYS A 250 -9.67 8.91 -10.63
C LYS A 250 -9.83 7.75 -9.65
N GLN A 251 -11.05 7.27 -9.47
CA GLN A 251 -11.28 6.07 -8.67
C GLN A 251 -10.90 4.83 -9.50
N VAL A 252 -10.19 3.87 -8.89
CA VAL A 252 -9.97 2.56 -9.50
C VAL A 252 -11.34 1.85 -9.58
N PRO A 253 -11.78 1.37 -10.76
CA PRO A 253 -13.11 0.79 -10.91
C PRO A 253 -13.30 -0.45 -10.03
N LYS A 254 -14.54 -0.71 -9.62
CA LYS A 254 -14.88 -1.81 -8.69
C LYS A 254 -14.49 -3.18 -9.27
N GLY A 255 -13.71 -3.95 -8.52
CA GLY A 255 -13.23 -5.27 -8.94
C GLY A 255 -12.18 -5.23 -10.05
N GLU A 256 -11.64 -4.04 -10.34
CA GLU A 256 -10.58 -3.81 -11.30
C GLU A 256 -9.27 -3.45 -10.59
N LEU A 257 -8.17 -3.53 -11.36
CA LEU A 257 -6.84 -3.15 -10.91
C LEU A 257 -6.17 -2.21 -11.90
N ILE A 258 -5.19 -1.47 -11.38
CA ILE A 258 -4.22 -0.72 -12.18
C ILE A 258 -2.81 -1.20 -11.86
N VAL A 259 -1.90 -1.07 -12.82
CA VAL A 259 -0.46 -1.25 -12.61
C VAL A 259 0.26 0.03 -12.99
N VAL A 260 1.10 0.50 -12.10
CA VAL A 260 1.85 1.75 -12.22
C VAL A 260 3.34 1.45 -12.17
N ARG A 261 4.10 2.00 -13.11
CA ARG A 261 5.56 1.96 -13.13
C ARG A 261 6.10 3.34 -13.42
N ARG A 262 7.06 3.78 -12.62
CA ARG A 262 7.76 5.06 -12.82
C ARG A 262 6.80 6.23 -13.07
N GLY A 263 5.75 6.33 -12.25
CA GLY A 263 4.74 7.38 -12.35
C GLY A 263 3.82 7.31 -13.58
N VAL A 264 3.82 6.20 -14.32
CA VAL A 264 2.94 5.95 -15.47
C VAL A 264 2.02 4.77 -15.18
N VAL A 265 0.72 4.93 -15.42
CA VAL A 265 -0.24 3.83 -15.42
C VAL A 265 -0.01 3.01 -16.69
N LEU A 266 0.51 1.78 -16.54
CA LEU A 266 0.80 0.86 -17.64
C LEU A 266 -0.40 0.02 -18.06
N PHE A 267 -1.32 -0.22 -17.13
CA PHE A 267 -2.47 -1.10 -17.34
C PHE A 267 -3.64 -0.70 -16.45
N GLU A 268 -4.83 -0.81 -17.02
CA GLU A 268 -6.12 -0.75 -16.32
C GLU A 268 -6.94 -1.95 -16.84
N SER A 269 -7.56 -2.72 -15.95
CA SER A 269 -8.26 -3.95 -16.36
C SER A 269 -9.69 -3.74 -16.91
N SER A 270 -10.17 -2.51 -16.94
CA SER A 270 -11.50 -2.10 -17.44
C SER A 270 -11.57 -1.95 -18.96
#